data_AF-A0A662W534-F1
#
_entry.id   AF-A0A662W534-F1
#
_cell.length_a   1.000
_cell.length_b   1.000
_cell.length_c   1.000
_cell.angle_alpha   90.00
_cell.angle_beta   90.00
_cell.angle_gamma   90.00
#
_symmetry.space_group_name_H-M   'P 1'
#
loop_
_entity.id
_entity.type
_entity.pdbx_description
1 polymer ?
#
loop_
_entity_poly.entity_id
_entity_poly.type
_entity_poly.pdbx_seq_one_letter_code
_entity_poly.pdbx_strand_id
1 'polypeptide(L)'
;MIWRYRALNNPVARRKWLCFLAFLILIALAYTAYKTSLGYPVKKSLLSISIFTLFVFLYGIITLGKPRYYRIDDNTVYYKPLKTDLSSIRGYDVDADRLIIKLHGAGLFSVRTLYFENLEDLREVEKFLRRIVWEKQK
;
A
#
# COMPACT_ATOMS: atom_id res chain seq x y z
N MET A 1 -7.27 18.00 -6.20
CA MET A 1 -5.85 17.70 -6.54
C MET A 1 -5.68 16.22 -6.81
N ILE A 2 -4.78 15.85 -7.72
CA ILE A 2 -4.45 14.45 -8.04
C ILE A 2 -2.94 14.29 -7.97
N TRP A 3 -2.46 13.24 -7.32
CA TRP A 3 -1.05 12.89 -7.35
C TRP A 3 -0.89 11.40 -7.58
N ARG A 4 0.30 11.03 -7.99
CA ARG A 4 0.65 9.64 -8.26
C ARG A 4 1.80 9.21 -7.37
N TYR A 5 1.83 7.92 -7.07
CA TYR A 5 2.99 7.30 -6.48
C TYR A 5 3.23 5.92 -7.07
N ARG A 6 4.50 5.52 -7.12
CA ARG A 6 4.90 4.14 -7.36
C ARG A 6 5.36 3.53 -6.05
N ALA A 7 4.94 2.29 -5.78
CA ALA A 7 5.36 1.60 -4.57
C ALA A 7 6.89 1.37 -4.54
N LEU A 8 7.54 1.27 -5.71
CA LEU A 8 9.00 1.18 -5.82
C LEU A 8 9.74 2.36 -5.18
N ASN A 9 9.19 3.58 -5.34
CA ASN A 9 9.84 4.84 -4.98
C ASN A 9 9.53 5.29 -3.54
N ASN A 10 8.56 4.65 -2.88
CA ASN A 10 8.23 4.91 -1.49
C ASN A 10 8.63 3.74 -0.60
N PRO A 11 9.57 3.90 0.36
CA PRO A 11 10.13 2.79 1.13
C PRO A 11 9.08 2.08 1.98
N VAL A 12 8.08 2.81 2.49
CA VAL A 12 7.01 2.26 3.34
C VAL A 12 6.05 1.43 2.49
N ALA A 13 5.64 1.95 1.33
CA ALA A 13 4.81 1.19 0.40
C ALA A 13 5.53 -0.06 -0.13
N ARG A 14 6.82 0.08 -0.49
CA ARG A 14 7.67 -1.02 -0.93
C ARG A 14 7.72 -2.14 0.10
N ARG A 15 8.01 -1.80 1.36
CA ARG A 15 8.08 -2.79 2.45
C ARG A 15 6.76 -3.54 2.62
N LYS A 16 5.61 -2.86 2.57
CA LYS A 16 4.29 -3.51 2.64
C LYS A 16 4.10 -4.54 1.53
N TRP A 17 4.42 -4.18 0.29
CA TRP A 17 4.31 -5.10 -0.84
C TRP A 17 5.30 -6.26 -0.77
N LEU A 18 6.55 -6.02 -0.38
CA LEU A 18 7.53 -7.09 -0.19
C LEU A 18 7.12 -8.06 0.91
N CYS A 19 6.59 -7.56 2.04
CA CYS A 19 6.04 -8.43 3.09
C CYS A 19 4.87 -9.28 2.58
N PHE A 20 3.98 -8.71 1.77
CA PHE A 20 2.88 -9.46 1.16
C PHE A 20 3.39 -10.57 0.22
N LEU A 21 4.35 -10.27 -0.66
CA LEU A 21 4.95 -11.26 -1.55
C LEU A 21 5.67 -12.38 -0.77
N ALA A 22 6.43 -12.02 0.25
CA ALA A 22 7.11 -12.98 1.11
C ALA A 22 6.12 -13.89 1.83
N PHE A 23 4.99 -13.35 2.29
CA PHE A 23 3.93 -14.12 2.92
C PHE A 23 3.28 -15.13 1.96
N LEU A 24 3.04 -14.76 0.69
CA LEU A 24 2.53 -15.69 -0.33
C LEU A 24 3.49 -16.86 -0.57
N ILE A 25 4.80 -16.58 -0.65
CA ILE A 25 5.83 -17.62 -0.80
C ILE A 25 5.86 -18.54 0.42
N LEU A 26 5.76 -17.97 1.63
CA LEU A 26 5.71 -18.73 2.88
C LEU A 26 4.51 -19.71 2.89
N ILE A 27 3.32 -19.26 2.49
CA ILE A 27 2.14 -20.12 2.39
C ILE A 27 2.36 -21.25 1.39
N ALA A 28 2.93 -20.93 0.22
CA ALA A 28 3.20 -21.94 -0.80
C ALA A 28 4.21 -22.99 -0.33
N LEU A 29 5.23 -22.58 0.42
CA LEU A 29 6.20 -23.48 1.07
C LEU A 29 5.51 -24.37 2.10
N ALA A 30 4.70 -23.79 3.00
CA ALA A 30 3.97 -24.54 4.01
C ALA A 30 3.01 -25.56 3.39
N TYR A 31 2.27 -25.18 2.35
CA TYR A 31 1.37 -26.07 1.61
C TYR A 31 2.14 -27.20 0.91
N THR A 32 3.31 -26.89 0.35
CA THR A 32 4.18 -27.88 -0.28
C THR A 32 4.70 -28.89 0.75
N ALA A 33 5.15 -28.43 1.91
CA ALA A 33 5.60 -29.28 3.01
C ALA A 33 4.49 -30.22 3.51
N TYR A 34 3.29 -29.68 3.73
CA TYR A 34 2.10 -30.47 4.08
C TYR A 34 1.82 -31.54 3.04
N LYS A 35 1.77 -31.18 1.75
CA LYS A 35 1.53 -32.13 0.67
C LYS A 35 2.60 -33.22 0.61
N THR A 36 3.88 -32.89 0.82
CA THR A 36 4.95 -33.90 0.86
C THR A 36 4.83 -34.85 2.06
N SER A 37 4.36 -34.38 3.22
CA SER A 37 4.12 -35.25 4.38
C SER A 37 3.00 -36.27 4.15
N LEU A 38 2.06 -35.98 3.24
CA LEU A 38 0.99 -36.90 2.83
C LEU A 38 1.44 -37.91 1.75
N GLY A 39 2.74 -37.99 1.43
CA GLY A 39 3.29 -38.96 0.49
C GLY A 39 3.15 -38.60 -0.99
N TYR A 40 2.74 -37.37 -1.31
CA TYR A 40 2.68 -36.93 -2.71
C TYR A 40 4.08 -36.78 -3.33
N PRO A 41 4.21 -36.90 -4.68
CA PRO A 41 5.51 -36.84 -5.34
C PRO A 41 6.22 -35.50 -5.14
N VAL A 42 7.42 -35.55 -4.53
CA VAL A 42 8.24 -34.36 -4.25
C VAL A 42 8.58 -33.59 -5.53
N LYS A 43 8.98 -34.30 -6.60
CA LYS A 43 9.33 -33.68 -7.90
C LYS A 43 8.20 -32.80 -8.46
N LYS A 44 6.96 -33.30 -8.45
CA LYS A 44 5.79 -32.54 -8.95
C LYS A 44 5.49 -31.32 -8.07
N SER A 45 5.67 -31.47 -6.76
CA SER A 45 5.42 -30.38 -5.80
C SER A 45 6.49 -29.28 -5.90
N LEU A 46 7.76 -29.66 -6.09
CA LEU A 46 8.85 -28.73 -6.37
C LEU A 46 8.66 -27.98 -7.70
N LEU A 47 8.20 -28.65 -8.76
CA LEU A 47 7.88 -27.99 -10.02
C LEU A 47 6.77 -26.95 -9.82
N SER A 48 5.71 -27.31 -9.11
CA SER A 48 4.56 -26.43 -8.84
C SER A 48 4.96 -25.18 -8.05
N ILE A 49 5.78 -25.32 -6.99
CA ILE A 49 6.20 -24.16 -6.20
C ILE A 49 7.16 -23.25 -6.96
N SER A 50 8.03 -23.80 -7.82
CA SER A 50 8.90 -23.00 -8.68
C SER A 50 8.09 -22.14 -9.65
N ILE A 51 7.09 -22.72 -10.32
CA ILE A 51 6.18 -21.99 -11.21
C ILE A 51 5.41 -20.93 -10.42
N PHE A 52 4.83 -21.28 -9.27
CA PHE A 52 4.10 -20.33 -8.43
C PHE A 52 4.99 -19.15 -8.00
N THR A 53 6.21 -19.44 -7.56
CA THR A 53 7.18 -18.43 -7.12
C THR A 53 7.54 -17.49 -8.28
N LEU A 54 7.74 -18.02 -9.48
CA LEU A 54 7.95 -17.20 -10.69
C LEU A 54 6.78 -16.23 -10.93
N PHE A 55 5.53 -16.70 -10.82
CA PHE A 55 4.35 -15.84 -10.96
C PHE A 55 4.27 -14.78 -9.85
N VAL A 56 4.61 -15.12 -8.61
CA VAL A 56 4.67 -14.15 -7.50
C VAL A 56 5.71 -13.08 -7.76
N PHE A 57 6.89 -13.44 -8.28
CA PHE A 57 7.91 -12.48 -8.68
C PHE A 57 7.45 -11.55 -9.81
N LEU A 58 6.88 -12.12 -10.89
CA LEU A 58 6.33 -11.34 -12.00
C LEU A 58 5.24 -10.37 -11.51
N TYR A 59 4.32 -10.86 -10.70
CA TYR A 59 3.29 -10.04 -10.07
C TYR A 59 3.90 -8.92 -9.22
N GLY A 60 4.94 -9.21 -8.44
CA GLY A 60 5.67 -8.25 -7.64
C GLY A 60 6.29 -7.12 -8.48
N ILE A 61 6.99 -7.46 -9.56
CA ILE A 61 7.62 -6.49 -10.48
C ILE A 61 6.56 -5.54 -11.06
N ILE A 62 5.48 -6.11 -11.62
CA ILE A 62 4.38 -5.33 -12.21
C ILE A 62 3.76 -4.42 -11.15
N THR A 63 3.47 -4.97 -9.97
CA THR A 63 2.73 -4.26 -8.92
C THR A 63 3.57 -3.16 -8.26
N LEU A 64 4.88 -3.35 -8.11
CA LEU A 64 5.78 -2.33 -7.57
C LEU A 64 5.96 -1.16 -8.54
N GLY A 65 6.07 -1.44 -9.85
CA GLY A 65 6.24 -0.44 -10.90
C GLY A 65 4.96 0.30 -11.30
N LYS A 66 3.78 -0.30 -11.09
CA LYS A 66 2.50 0.28 -11.48
C LYS A 66 2.24 1.62 -10.76
N PRO A 67 1.99 2.72 -11.50
CA PRO A 67 1.59 3.98 -10.91
C PRO A 67 0.21 3.86 -10.26
N ARG A 68 0.08 4.44 -9.08
CA ARG A 68 -1.16 4.50 -8.30
C ARG A 68 -1.53 5.95 -8.09
N TYR A 69 -2.83 6.25 -8.19
CA TYR A 69 -3.32 7.61 -8.16
C TYR A 69 -4.18 7.83 -6.92
N TYR A 70 -3.89 8.91 -6.22
CA TYR A 70 -4.76 9.49 -5.20
C TYR A 70 -5.44 10.72 -5.78
N ARG A 71 -6.69 10.94 -5.40
CA ARG A 71 -7.42 12.16 -5.75
C ARG A 71 -8.06 12.74 -4.50
N ILE A 72 -7.95 14.04 -4.31
CA ILE A 72 -8.80 14.77 -3.37
C ILE A 72 -9.82 15.55 -4.18
N ASP A 73 -11.08 15.34 -3.83
CA ASP A 73 -12.26 16.00 -4.39
C ASP A 73 -13.07 16.56 -3.23
N ASP A 74 -13.31 17.87 -3.23
CA ASP A 74 -13.87 18.63 -2.11
C ASP A 74 -13.18 18.28 -0.78
N ASN A 75 -13.86 17.51 0.07
CA ASN A 75 -13.35 17.08 1.37
C ASN A 75 -13.05 15.58 1.44
N THR A 76 -12.98 14.87 0.31
CA THR A 76 -12.79 13.41 0.29
C THR A 76 -11.52 13.01 -0.45
N VAL A 77 -10.67 12.21 0.21
CA VAL A 77 -9.56 11.51 -0.42
C VAL A 77 -10.06 10.19 -1.02
N TYR A 78 -9.68 9.93 -2.26
CA TYR A 78 -9.98 8.72 -3.00
C TYR A 78 -8.70 7.95 -3.33
N TYR A 79 -8.72 6.66 -3.02
CA TYR A 79 -7.75 5.66 -3.45
C TYR A 79 -8.47 4.34 -3.69
N LYS A 80 -8.88 4.08 -4.93
CA LYS A 80 -9.78 2.96 -5.24
C LYS A 80 -9.27 1.63 -4.63
N PRO A 81 -10.14 0.87 -3.92
CA PRO A 81 -11.58 1.11 -3.70
C PRO A 81 -11.89 1.98 -2.46
N LEU A 82 -10.90 2.40 -1.69
CA LEU A 82 -11.04 3.14 -0.45
C LEU A 82 -11.32 4.63 -0.69
N LYS A 83 -12.11 5.22 0.21
CA LYS A 83 -12.32 6.67 0.28
C LYS A 83 -12.30 7.13 1.73
N THR A 84 -11.98 8.39 1.97
CA THR A 84 -11.93 8.96 3.32
C THR A 84 -12.37 10.39 3.30
N ASP A 85 -13.41 10.68 4.05
CA ASP A 85 -13.84 12.04 4.30
C ASP A 85 -12.88 12.70 5.29
N LEU A 86 -12.21 13.75 4.85
CA LEU A 86 -11.32 14.59 5.64
C LEU A 86 -12.08 15.37 6.74
N SER A 87 -13.40 15.50 6.63
CA SER A 87 -14.25 15.98 7.73
C SER A 87 -14.25 15.02 8.93
N SER A 88 -13.98 13.74 8.72
CA SER A 88 -14.02 12.72 9.78
C SER A 88 -12.68 12.49 10.48
N ILE A 89 -11.57 12.99 9.91
CA ILE A 89 -10.23 12.79 10.50
C ILE A 89 -10.05 13.69 11.73
N ARG A 90 -9.35 13.16 12.73
CA ARG A 90 -9.00 13.88 13.97
C ARG A 90 -7.72 14.70 13.85
N GLY A 91 -6.88 14.37 12.87
CA GLY A 91 -5.59 14.99 12.65
C GLY A 91 -4.77 14.18 11.65
N TYR A 92 -3.52 14.57 11.45
CA TYR A 92 -2.59 13.87 10.57
C TYR A 92 -1.14 14.04 11.04
N ASP A 93 -0.29 13.07 10.72
CA ASP A 93 1.16 13.16 10.90
C ASP A 93 1.85 13.18 9.54
N VAL A 94 2.90 14.00 9.42
CA VAL A 94 3.74 14.10 8.23
C VAL A 94 5.09 13.46 8.51
N ASP A 95 5.52 12.56 7.64
CA ASP A 95 6.85 11.96 7.65
C ASP A 95 7.48 12.25 6.28
N ALA A 96 8.21 13.37 6.21
CA ALA A 96 8.79 13.88 4.98
C ALA A 96 9.92 12.97 4.47
N ASP A 97 10.70 12.38 5.37
CA ASP A 97 11.80 11.46 5.04
C ASP A 97 11.29 10.22 4.31
N ARG A 98 10.10 9.74 4.70
CA ARG A 98 9.46 8.57 4.07
C ARG A 98 8.40 8.93 3.04
N LEU A 99 8.20 10.22 2.76
CA LEU A 99 7.23 10.75 1.81
C LEU A 99 5.81 10.20 2.07
N ILE A 100 5.34 10.27 3.32
CA ILE A 100 4.00 9.83 3.70
C ILE A 100 3.27 10.85 4.58
N ILE A 101 1.94 10.83 4.50
CA ILE A 101 1.06 11.48 5.46
C ILE A 101 0.13 10.42 6.04
N LYS A 102 0.06 10.33 7.37
CA LYS A 102 -0.85 9.41 8.08
C LYS A 102 -2.08 10.18 8.54
N LEU A 103 -3.27 9.69 8.21
CA LEU A 103 -4.55 10.28 8.61
C LEU A 103 -5.08 9.57 9.86
N HIS A 104 -5.37 10.33 10.92
CA HIS A 104 -5.86 9.80 12.20
C HIS A 104 -7.39 9.83 12.28
N GLY A 105 -7.97 8.83 12.93
CA GLY A 105 -9.43 8.73 13.09
C GLY A 105 -10.18 8.17 11.87
N ALA A 106 -9.45 7.75 10.83
CA ALA A 106 -10.05 7.17 9.64
C ALA A 106 -10.49 5.70 9.89
N GLY A 107 -11.70 5.33 9.42
CA GLY A 107 -12.34 4.02 9.65
C GLY A 107 -11.58 2.79 9.13
N LEU A 108 -12.15 1.59 9.26
CA LEU A 108 -11.54 0.33 8.78
C LEU A 108 -11.37 0.29 7.25
N PHE A 109 -12.35 0.80 6.51
CA PHE A 109 -12.33 0.88 5.04
C PHE A 109 -11.97 2.27 4.54
N SER A 110 -10.94 2.86 5.13
CA SER A 110 -10.50 4.22 4.85
C SER A 110 -9.03 4.28 4.42
N VAL A 111 -8.69 5.31 3.67
CA VAL A 111 -7.32 5.73 3.37
C VAL A 111 -6.69 6.27 4.66
N ARG A 112 -5.88 5.45 5.31
CA ARG A 112 -5.14 5.83 6.54
C ARG A 112 -3.75 6.42 6.27
N THR A 113 -3.19 6.13 5.10
CA THR A 113 -1.85 6.58 4.73
C THR A 113 -1.85 7.01 3.29
N LEU A 114 -1.41 8.24 3.06
CA LEU A 114 -1.15 8.83 1.77
C LEU A 114 0.33 8.62 1.45
N TYR A 115 0.61 8.11 0.26
CA TYR A 115 1.96 7.89 -0.22
C TYR A 115 2.30 8.90 -1.31
N PHE A 116 3.53 9.36 -1.30
CA PHE A 116 4.06 10.33 -2.25
C PHE A 116 5.34 9.81 -2.89
N GLU A 117 5.62 10.30 -4.10
CA GLU A 117 6.84 10.02 -4.86
C GLU A 117 7.83 11.18 -4.82
N ASN A 118 7.35 12.40 -4.61
CA ASN A 118 8.16 13.60 -4.46
C ASN A 118 7.66 14.44 -3.27
N LEU A 119 8.49 15.41 -2.87
CA LEU A 119 8.25 16.24 -1.70
C LEU A 119 7.32 17.44 -2.01
N GLU A 120 7.17 17.79 -3.28
CA GLU A 120 6.29 18.86 -3.77
C GLU A 120 4.82 18.49 -3.58
N ASP A 121 4.41 17.32 -4.10
CA ASP A 121 3.07 16.76 -3.95
C ASP A 121 2.71 16.61 -2.46
N LEU A 122 3.67 16.16 -1.64
CA LEU A 122 3.49 16.02 -0.21
C LEU A 122 3.19 17.37 0.45
N ARG A 123 3.98 18.40 0.15
CA ARG A 123 3.78 19.75 0.69
C ARG A 123 2.46 20.36 0.23
N GLU A 124 2.05 20.12 -1.01
CA GLU A 124 0.77 20.62 -1.53
C GLU A 124 -0.42 19.99 -0.79
N VAL A 125 -0.41 18.67 -0.63
CA VAL A 125 -1.44 17.97 0.15
C VAL A 125 -1.41 18.38 1.62
N GLU A 126 -0.23 18.54 2.22
CA GLU A 126 -0.10 18.99 3.61
C GLU A 126 -0.73 20.37 3.82
N LYS A 127 -0.47 21.34 2.93
CA LYS A 127 -1.07 22.68 2.99
C LYS A 127 -2.60 22.60 2.97
N PHE A 128 -3.14 21.72 2.13
CA PHE A 128 -4.58 21.52 2.03
C PHE A 128 -5.16 20.89 3.30
N LEU A 129 -4.54 19.84 3.83
CA LEU A 129 -4.95 19.20 5.07
C LEU A 129 -4.88 20.16 6.27
N ARG A 130 -3.84 21.01 6.32
CA ARG A 130 -3.68 22.03 7.36
C ARG A 130 -4.86 22.99 7.39
N ARG A 131 -5.36 23.43 6.22
CA ARG A 131 -6.52 24.31 6.12
C ARG A 131 -7.78 23.64 6.69
N ILE A 132 -8.04 22.38 6.34
CA ILE A 132 -9.23 21.64 6.81
C ILE A 132 -9.18 21.42 8.33
N VAL A 133 -8.02 21.04 8.88
CA VAL A 133 -7.89 20.81 10.32
C VAL A 133 -7.99 22.13 11.10
N TRP A 134 -7.40 23.21 10.58
CA TRP A 134 -7.50 24.54 11.20
C TRP A 134 -8.94 25.05 11.24
N GLU A 135 -9.71 24.88 10.16
CA GLU A 135 -11.12 25.26 10.12
C GLU A 135 -11.99 24.52 11.14
N LYS A 136 -11.60 23.31 11.57
CA LYS A 136 -12.30 22.57 12.65
C LYS A 136 -12.01 23.06 14.05
N GLN A 137 -10.87 23.72 14.27
CA GLN A 137 -10.46 24.21 15.59
C GLN A 137 -11.06 25.58 15.91
N LYS A 138 -11.76 26.19 14.96
CA LYS A 138 -12.41 27.50 15.07
C LYS A 138 -13.90 27.33 15.33
#